data_AF-A0A953GYI7-F1
#
_entry.id   AF-A0A953GYI7-F1
#
_cell.length_a   1.000
_cell.length_b   1.000
_cell.length_c   1.000
_cell.angle_alpha   90.00
_cell.angle_beta   90.00
_cell.angle_gamma   90.00
#
_symmetry.space_group_name_H-M   'P 1'
#
loop_
_entity.id
_entity.type
_entity.pdbx_description
1 polymer ?
#
loop_
_entity_poly.entity_id
_entity_poly.type
_entity_poly.pdbx_seq_one_letter_code
_entity_poly.pdbx_strand_id
1 'polypeptide(L)'
;INYADSDYVKELAVRLPGEDTSTSSTALKNTTARLETEVASAGEGAQTVAARLELVRNYARLRQYDRALEIAKPLAADVKGKPEEAEVLDLTATCHIGKGDNAAAKSELETLLKDFPQYSGRARARLNMGLASEQEGNYQRALAEYRALATDSPGTEEARLATERIADLQKLSN
;
A
#
# COMPACT_ATOMS: atom_id res chain seq x y z
N ILE A 1 -10.13 15.57 20.62
CA ILE A 1 -9.65 14.21 20.33
C ILE A 1 -8.40 14.39 19.46
N ASN A 2 -7.31 13.74 19.83
CA ASN A 2 -5.99 13.96 19.25
C ASN A 2 -5.98 13.44 17.80
N TYR A 3 -5.67 14.30 16.84
CA TYR A 3 -5.83 14.07 15.39
C TYR A 3 -4.87 13.03 14.79
N ALA A 4 -4.02 12.40 15.61
CA ALA A 4 -3.05 11.37 15.24
C ALA A 4 -3.63 9.94 15.27
N ASP A 5 -4.86 9.75 15.77
CA ASP A 5 -5.49 8.44 15.97
C ASP A 5 -6.69 8.20 15.02
N SER A 6 -6.65 8.74 13.79
CA SER A 6 -7.56 8.29 12.73
C SER A 6 -7.28 6.80 12.46
N ASP A 7 -7.99 5.92 13.19
CA ASP A 7 -7.90 4.46 13.05
C ASP A 7 -8.24 3.99 11.63
N TYR A 8 -8.66 4.88 10.74
CA TYR A 8 -8.92 4.60 9.34
C TYR A 8 -7.70 4.03 8.57
N VAL A 9 -6.48 4.52 8.81
CA VAL A 9 -5.26 3.92 8.22
C VAL A 9 -5.03 2.51 8.75
N LYS A 10 -5.36 2.28 10.03
CA LYS A 10 -5.31 0.93 10.65
C LYS A 10 -6.45 0.03 10.13
N GLU A 11 -7.62 0.58 9.84
CA GLU A 11 -8.78 -0.13 9.28
C GLU A 11 -8.59 -0.48 7.79
N LEU A 12 -7.88 0.33 7.01
CA LEU A 12 -7.52 0.01 5.63
C LEU A 12 -6.41 -1.04 5.56
N ALA A 13 -5.48 -1.06 6.52
CA ALA A 13 -4.55 -2.18 6.68
C ALA A 13 -5.28 -3.52 6.94
N VAL A 14 -6.48 -3.47 7.54
CA VAL A 14 -7.38 -4.64 7.76
C VAL A 14 -8.24 -4.96 6.52
N ARG A 15 -8.41 -4.02 5.58
CA ARG A 15 -9.37 -4.13 4.45
C ARG A 15 -8.73 -4.52 3.11
N LEU A 16 -7.62 -5.25 3.12
CA LEU A 16 -7.27 -6.05 1.93
C LEU A 16 -8.31 -7.18 1.80
N PRO A 17 -8.89 -7.43 0.61
CA PRO A 17 -10.03 -8.33 0.47
C PRO A 17 -9.66 -9.75 0.95
N GLY A 18 -10.29 -10.21 2.04
CA GLY A 18 -10.22 -11.60 2.53
C GLY A 18 -9.91 -11.82 4.03
N GLU A 19 -10.15 -10.86 4.94
CA GLU A 19 -9.81 -11.03 6.36
C GLU A 19 -10.94 -11.64 7.20
N ASP A 20 -10.91 -12.97 7.32
CA ASP A 20 -11.44 -13.71 8.48
C ASP A 20 -10.28 -13.88 9.48
N THR A 21 -10.34 -13.20 10.63
CA THR A 21 -9.17 -12.72 11.42
C THR A 21 -8.43 -13.76 12.29
N SER A 22 -8.73 -15.05 12.21
CA SER A 22 -7.99 -16.10 12.97
C SER A 22 -7.42 -17.20 12.07
N THR A 23 -8.21 -17.70 11.12
CA THR A 23 -7.80 -18.74 10.16
C THR A 23 -6.91 -18.16 9.06
N SER A 24 -7.22 -16.96 8.56
CA SER A 24 -6.43 -16.28 7.52
C SER A 24 -5.03 -15.91 8.03
N SER A 25 -4.90 -15.50 9.30
CA SER A 25 -3.59 -15.18 9.91
C SER A 25 -2.65 -16.39 10.01
N THR A 26 -3.18 -17.57 10.35
CA THR A 26 -2.36 -18.79 10.49
C THR A 26 -1.92 -19.32 9.13
N ALA A 27 -2.83 -19.36 8.15
CA ALA A 27 -2.48 -19.74 6.79
C ALA A 27 -1.47 -18.76 6.16
N LEU A 28 -1.64 -17.46 6.40
CA LEU A 28 -0.71 -16.43 5.96
C LEU A 28 0.69 -16.63 6.58
N LYS A 29 0.78 -16.86 7.89
CA LYS A 29 2.06 -17.15 8.56
C LYS A 29 2.75 -18.40 8.02
N ASN A 30 1.99 -19.48 7.79
CA ASN A 30 2.54 -20.73 7.26
C ASN A 30 3.05 -20.56 5.82
N THR A 31 2.31 -19.83 4.98
CA THR A 31 2.71 -19.54 3.59
C THR A 31 3.92 -18.61 3.56
N THR A 32 3.98 -17.59 4.42
CA THR A 32 5.18 -16.74 4.61
C THR A 32 6.41 -17.56 4.95
N ALA A 33 6.35 -18.46 5.95
CA ALA A 33 7.49 -19.29 6.34
C ALA A 33 8.00 -20.21 5.21
N ARG A 34 7.07 -20.74 4.39
CA ARG A 34 7.43 -21.53 3.21
C ARG A 34 8.16 -20.67 2.18
N LEU A 35 7.65 -19.47 1.88
CA LEU A 35 8.26 -18.54 0.94
C LEU A 35 9.64 -18.04 1.43
N GLU A 36 9.81 -17.78 2.72
CA GLU A 36 11.11 -17.45 3.31
C GLU A 36 12.16 -18.54 3.00
N THR A 37 11.80 -19.81 3.19
CA THR A 37 12.68 -20.95 2.92
C THR A 37 13.00 -21.08 1.42
N GLU A 38 12.00 -20.86 0.56
CA GLU A 38 12.15 -20.89 -0.88
C GLU A 38 13.11 -19.81 -1.37
N VAL A 39 12.90 -18.56 -0.93
CA VAL A 39 13.76 -17.42 -1.29
C VAL A 39 15.18 -17.60 -0.74
N ALA A 40 15.32 -18.12 0.48
CA ALA A 40 16.64 -18.37 1.08
C ALA A 40 17.44 -19.47 0.35
N SER A 41 16.76 -20.50 -0.16
CA SER A 41 17.42 -21.61 -0.87
C SER A 41 17.73 -21.30 -2.34
N ALA A 42 16.91 -20.48 -3.00
CA ALA A 42 17.07 -20.09 -4.40
C ALA A 42 17.94 -18.83 -4.61
N GLY A 43 18.13 -18.01 -3.58
CA GLY A 43 18.96 -16.81 -3.62
C GLY A 43 18.32 -15.59 -4.32
N GLU A 44 19.11 -14.54 -4.50
CA GLU A 44 18.70 -13.33 -5.21
C GLU A 44 18.76 -13.58 -6.73
N GLY A 45 17.63 -13.40 -7.43
CA GLY A 45 17.59 -13.53 -8.89
C GLY A 45 16.20 -13.43 -9.49
N ALA A 46 16.14 -13.37 -10.82
CA ALA A 46 14.88 -13.23 -11.55
C ALA A 46 13.86 -14.35 -11.26
N GLN A 47 14.34 -15.55 -10.92
CA GLN A 47 13.49 -16.70 -10.61
C GLN A 47 12.75 -16.57 -9.28
N THR A 48 13.26 -15.78 -8.34
CA THR A 48 12.63 -15.57 -7.03
C THR A 48 11.77 -14.31 -6.98
N VAL A 49 11.65 -13.53 -8.07
CA VAL A 49 10.86 -12.29 -8.12
C VAL A 49 9.42 -12.51 -7.67
N ALA A 50 8.74 -13.52 -8.22
CA ALA A 50 7.35 -13.81 -7.86
C ALA A 50 7.21 -14.24 -6.38
N ALA A 51 8.10 -15.10 -5.90
CA ALA A 51 8.10 -15.54 -4.50
C ALA A 51 8.40 -14.39 -3.53
N ARG A 52 9.32 -13.48 -3.90
CA ARG A 52 9.67 -12.29 -3.12
C ARG A 52 8.54 -11.26 -3.12
N LEU A 53 7.87 -11.03 -4.26
CA LEU A 53 6.68 -10.19 -4.33
C LEU A 53 5.60 -10.69 -3.37
N GLU A 54 5.33 -12.00 -3.38
CA GLU A 54 4.34 -12.61 -2.49
C GLU A 54 4.76 -12.51 -1.02
N LEU A 55 6.06 -12.67 -0.74
CA LEU A 55 6.60 -12.52 0.61
C LEU A 55 6.43 -11.08 1.13
N VAL A 56 6.74 -10.07 0.31
CA VAL A 56 6.51 -8.65 0.62
C VAL A 56 5.04 -8.39 0.89
N ARG A 57 4.14 -8.90 0.04
CA ARG A 57 2.68 -8.84 0.22
C ARG A 57 2.26 -9.40 1.57
N ASN A 58 2.74 -10.59 1.91
CA ASN A 58 2.34 -11.26 3.14
C ASN A 58 2.85 -10.54 4.38
N TYR A 59 4.09 -10.05 4.36
CA TYR A 59 4.60 -9.23 5.45
C TYR A 59 3.85 -7.91 5.60
N ALA A 60 3.48 -7.24 4.51
CA ALA A 60 2.66 -6.03 4.55
C ALA A 60 1.30 -6.31 5.22
N ARG A 61 0.62 -7.40 4.83
CA ARG A 61 -0.64 -7.87 5.45
C ARG A 61 -0.48 -8.22 6.93
N LEU A 62 0.64 -8.84 7.30
CA LEU A 62 0.99 -9.14 8.70
C LEU A 62 1.45 -7.89 9.47
N ARG A 63 1.46 -6.71 8.84
CA ARG A 63 1.96 -5.44 9.38
C ARG A 63 3.43 -5.48 9.79
N GLN A 64 4.19 -6.44 9.26
CA GLN A 64 5.63 -6.57 9.44
C GLN A 64 6.34 -5.71 8.38
N TYR A 65 6.09 -4.40 8.40
CA TYR A 65 6.54 -3.47 7.35
C TYR A 65 8.06 -3.43 7.20
N ASP A 66 8.82 -3.54 8.30
CA ASP A 66 10.29 -3.57 8.23
C ASP A 66 10.81 -4.79 7.44
N ARG A 67 10.22 -5.97 7.69
CA ARG A 67 10.56 -7.19 6.96
C ARG A 67 10.13 -7.12 5.50
N ALA A 68 8.96 -6.54 5.22
CA ALA A 68 8.51 -6.30 3.85
C ALA A 68 9.51 -5.42 3.08
N LEU A 69 9.93 -4.31 3.68
CA LEU A 69 10.88 -3.36 3.07
C LEU A 69 12.29 -3.95 2.91
N GLU A 70 12.74 -4.82 3.83
CA GLU A 70 14.02 -5.53 3.72
C GLU A 70 14.08 -6.39 2.45
N ILE A 71 12.99 -7.11 2.13
CA ILE A 71 12.91 -7.93 0.90
C ILE A 71 12.67 -7.08 -0.34
N ALA A 72 11.84 -6.04 -0.22
CA ALA A 72 11.45 -5.17 -1.33
C ALA A 72 12.62 -4.33 -1.86
N LYS A 73 13.57 -3.92 -1.00
CA LYS A 73 14.71 -3.07 -1.40
C LYS A 73 15.59 -3.70 -2.50
N PRO A 74 16.14 -4.92 -2.35
CA PRO A 74 16.86 -5.56 -3.44
C PRO A 74 15.92 -5.91 -4.61
N LEU A 75 14.64 -6.17 -4.35
CA LEU A 75 13.68 -6.57 -5.39
C LEU A 75 13.41 -5.42 -6.36
N ALA A 76 13.29 -4.19 -5.85
CA ALA A 76 13.12 -2.98 -6.64
C ALA A 76 14.24 -2.79 -7.66
N ALA A 77 15.48 -3.16 -7.30
CA ALA A 77 16.60 -3.13 -8.24
C ALA A 77 16.46 -4.20 -9.33
N ASP A 78 16.02 -5.41 -8.98
CA ASP A 78 15.87 -6.54 -9.91
C ASP A 78 14.72 -6.35 -10.91
N VAL A 79 13.67 -5.64 -10.51
CA VAL A 79 12.47 -5.44 -11.33
C VAL A 79 12.44 -4.09 -12.06
N LYS A 80 13.47 -3.26 -11.90
CA LYS A 80 13.50 -1.93 -12.52
C LYS A 80 13.30 -1.98 -14.04
N GLY A 81 12.39 -1.14 -14.53
CA GLY A 81 11.95 -1.07 -15.92
C GLY A 81 11.01 -2.19 -16.36
N LYS A 82 10.60 -3.08 -15.46
CA LYS A 82 9.69 -4.20 -15.75
C LYS A 82 8.29 -3.93 -15.19
N PRO A 83 7.25 -4.61 -15.70
CA PRO A 83 5.87 -4.44 -15.19
C PRO A 83 5.73 -4.67 -13.68
N GLU A 84 6.55 -5.55 -13.10
CA GLU A 84 6.57 -5.87 -11.67
C GLU A 84 7.01 -4.69 -10.80
N GLU A 85 7.76 -3.71 -11.32
CA GLU A 85 8.17 -2.51 -10.58
C GLU A 85 6.96 -1.72 -10.08
N ALA A 86 5.88 -1.67 -10.86
CA ALA A 86 4.65 -1.01 -10.45
C ALA A 86 4.07 -1.60 -9.15
N GLU A 87 4.11 -2.93 -9.04
CA GLU A 87 3.63 -3.64 -7.87
C GLU A 87 4.57 -3.48 -6.68
N VAL A 88 5.89 -3.49 -6.90
CA VAL A 88 6.87 -3.21 -5.84
C VAL A 88 6.66 -1.81 -5.26
N LEU A 89 6.51 -0.79 -6.12
CA LEU A 89 6.28 0.59 -5.68
C LEU A 89 4.99 0.74 -4.86
N ASP A 90 3.90 0.07 -5.25
CA ASP A 90 2.65 0.10 -4.49
C ASP A 90 2.78 -0.57 -3.12
N LEU A 91 3.47 -1.71 -3.05
CA LEU A 91 3.70 -2.45 -1.81
C LEU A 91 4.63 -1.71 -0.86
N THR A 92 5.72 -1.12 -1.36
CA THR A 92 6.63 -0.32 -0.54
C THR A 92 5.93 0.93 -0.02
N ALA A 93 5.12 1.60 -0.84
CA ALA A 93 4.40 2.79 -0.43
C ALA A 93 3.40 2.46 0.69
N THR A 94 2.70 1.33 0.56
CA THR A 94 1.79 0.82 1.60
C THR A 94 2.53 0.55 2.90
N CYS A 95 3.74 -0.03 2.83
CA CYS A 95 4.57 -0.27 4.02
C CYS A 95 5.06 1.05 4.65
N HIS A 96 5.44 2.03 3.83
CA HIS A 96 5.86 3.35 4.31
C HIS A 96 4.72 4.10 5.00
N ILE A 97 3.49 4.09 4.46
CA ILE A 97 2.29 4.63 5.12
C ILE A 97 2.06 3.92 6.46
N GLY A 98 2.13 2.58 6.47
CA GLY A 98 1.97 1.78 7.68
C GLY A 98 2.98 2.11 8.79
N LYS A 99 4.18 2.59 8.40
CA LYS A 99 5.21 3.09 9.30
C LYS A 99 5.11 4.59 9.62
N GLY A 100 4.23 5.32 8.93
CA GLY A 100 4.12 6.77 8.99
C GLY A 100 5.22 7.54 8.25
N ASP A 101 6.00 6.86 7.41
CA ASP A 101 6.94 7.50 6.49
C ASP A 101 6.21 7.98 5.23
N ASN A 102 5.34 8.97 5.42
CA ASN A 102 4.46 9.48 4.38
C ASN A 102 5.25 10.16 3.24
N ALA A 103 6.45 10.67 3.52
CA ALA A 103 7.31 11.27 2.51
C ALA A 103 7.82 10.21 1.52
N ALA A 104 8.35 9.09 2.02
CA ALA A 104 8.77 7.98 1.17
C ALA A 104 7.60 7.40 0.38
N ALA A 105 6.46 7.18 1.06
CA ALA A 105 5.26 6.66 0.41
C ALA A 105 4.80 7.52 -0.77
N LYS A 106 4.71 8.85 -0.59
CA LYS A 106 4.29 9.75 -1.67
C LYS A 106 5.27 9.73 -2.84
N SER A 107 6.57 9.70 -2.57
CA SER A 107 7.58 9.63 -3.64
C SER A 107 7.43 8.37 -4.49
N GLU A 108 7.15 7.24 -3.86
CA GLU A 108 6.94 5.96 -4.56
C GLU A 108 5.63 5.95 -5.35
N LEU A 109 4.55 6.47 -4.77
CA LEU A 109 3.24 6.58 -5.42
C LEU A 109 3.24 7.57 -6.59
N GLU A 110 3.95 8.69 -6.47
CA GLU A 110 4.14 9.63 -7.58
C GLU A 110 4.87 8.97 -8.75
N THR A 111 5.94 8.23 -8.46
CA THR A 111 6.68 7.45 -9.46
C THR A 111 5.76 6.41 -10.12
N LEU A 112 5.02 5.64 -9.31
CA LEU A 112 4.07 4.64 -9.77
C LEU A 112 3.01 5.22 -10.72
N LEU A 113 2.38 6.32 -10.32
CA LEU A 113 1.29 6.94 -11.08
C LEU A 113 1.77 7.61 -12.36
N LYS A 114 3.02 8.05 -12.41
CA LYS A 114 3.65 8.68 -13.57
C LYS A 114 4.17 7.64 -14.57
N ASP A 115 4.97 6.69 -14.10
CA ASP A 115 5.74 5.80 -14.96
C ASP A 115 4.93 4.55 -15.36
N PHE A 116 3.89 4.20 -14.60
CA PHE A 116 2.99 3.07 -14.89
C PHE A 116 1.54 3.51 -15.09
N PRO A 117 1.22 4.21 -16.19
CA PRO A 117 -0.13 4.72 -16.49
C PRO A 117 -1.18 3.63 -16.67
N GLN A 118 -0.77 2.39 -16.95
CA GLN A 118 -1.66 1.24 -17.15
C GLN A 118 -1.75 0.30 -15.93
N TYR A 119 -1.11 0.66 -14.81
CA TYR A 119 -1.18 -0.16 -13.60
C TYR A 119 -2.63 -0.30 -13.13
N SER A 120 -3.07 -1.52 -12.83
CA SER A 120 -4.46 -1.78 -12.42
C SER A 120 -4.78 -1.19 -11.04
N GLY A 121 -3.78 -1.07 -10.16
CA GLY A 121 -3.93 -0.52 -8.80
C GLY A 121 -3.85 1.00 -8.70
N ARG A 122 -4.03 1.75 -9.80
CA ARG A 122 -3.92 3.23 -9.79
C ARG A 122 -4.91 3.92 -8.87
N ALA A 123 -6.14 3.40 -8.78
CA ALA A 123 -7.16 3.91 -7.88
C ALA A 123 -6.70 3.81 -6.41
N ARG A 124 -6.17 2.65 -6.03
CA ARG A 124 -5.54 2.41 -4.72
C ARG A 124 -4.33 3.30 -4.48
N ALA A 125 -3.44 3.44 -5.45
CA ALA A 125 -2.27 4.31 -5.32
C ALA A 125 -2.67 5.78 -5.06
N ARG A 126 -3.71 6.29 -5.72
CA ARG A 126 -4.25 7.64 -5.44
C ARG A 126 -4.94 7.76 -4.09
N LEU A 127 -5.66 6.72 -3.67
CA LEU A 127 -6.23 6.68 -2.31
C LEU A 127 -5.11 6.78 -1.27
N ASN A 128 -4.04 6.00 -1.45
CA ASN A 128 -2.85 5.99 -0.60
C ASN A 128 -2.13 7.37 -0.58
N MET A 129 -2.08 8.10 -1.69
CA MET A 129 -1.58 9.49 -1.71
C MET A 129 -2.40 10.42 -0.82
N GLY A 130 -3.72 10.30 -0.87
CA GLY A 130 -4.63 11.06 -0.02
C GLY A 130 -4.45 10.71 1.46
N LEU A 131 -4.34 9.42 1.79
CA LEU A 131 -4.12 8.92 3.15
C LEU A 131 -2.78 9.41 3.73
N ALA A 132 -1.70 9.30 2.95
CA ALA A 132 -0.38 9.80 3.36
C ALA A 132 -0.41 11.31 3.63
N SER A 133 -1.11 12.08 2.78
CA SER A 133 -1.27 13.53 2.97
C SER A 133 -2.11 13.87 4.20
N GLU A 134 -3.14 13.06 4.48
CA GLU A 134 -3.99 13.22 5.66
C GLU A 134 -3.23 12.94 6.95
N GLN A 135 -2.40 11.89 6.98
CA GLN A 135 -1.59 11.52 8.13
C GLN A 135 -0.49 12.55 8.44
N GLU A 136 -0.05 13.32 7.44
CA GLU A 136 0.82 14.50 7.61
C GLU A 136 0.06 15.75 8.07
N GLY A 137 -1.26 15.70 8.20
CA GLY A 137 -2.11 16.85 8.51
C GLY A 137 -2.36 17.79 7.33
N ASN A 138 -1.93 17.43 6.12
CA ASN A 138 -2.18 18.22 4.91
C ASN A 138 -3.55 17.87 4.31
N TYR A 139 -4.62 18.26 5.02
CA TYR A 139 -6.00 17.95 4.63
C TYR A 139 -6.40 18.55 3.28
N GLN A 140 -5.82 19.69 2.90
CA GLN A 140 -6.08 20.30 1.59
C GLN A 140 -5.58 19.40 0.46
N ARG A 141 -4.36 18.86 0.59
CA ARG A 141 -3.82 17.91 -0.38
C ARG A 141 -4.60 16.60 -0.36
N ALA A 142 -4.92 16.07 0.81
CA ALA A 142 -5.71 14.85 0.94
C ALA A 142 -7.06 14.96 0.21
N LEU A 143 -7.79 16.05 0.44
CA LEU A 143 -9.06 16.33 -0.25
C LEU A 143 -8.89 16.45 -1.77
N ALA A 144 -7.79 17.03 -2.26
CA ALA A 144 -7.53 17.11 -3.69
C ALA A 144 -7.34 15.72 -4.31
N GLU A 145 -6.55 14.85 -3.68
CA GLU A 145 -6.32 13.47 -4.15
C GLU A 145 -7.62 12.65 -4.13
N TYR A 146 -8.38 12.72 -3.03
CA TYR A 146 -9.64 11.99 -2.91
C TYR A 146 -10.68 12.45 -3.94
N ARG A 147 -10.78 13.77 -4.20
CA ARG A 147 -11.71 14.30 -5.21
C ARG A 147 -11.32 13.90 -6.62
N ALA A 148 -10.02 13.94 -6.93
CA ALA A 148 -9.50 13.47 -8.21
C ALA A 148 -9.79 11.99 -8.41
N LEU A 149 -9.60 11.16 -7.38
CA LEU A 149 -9.94 9.73 -7.42
C LEU A 149 -11.43 9.48 -7.65
N ALA A 150 -12.30 10.17 -6.89
CA ALA A 150 -13.75 10.04 -7.06
C ALA A 150 -14.24 10.45 -8.45
N THR A 151 -13.52 11.37 -9.11
CA THR A 151 -13.84 11.86 -10.46
C THR A 151 -13.28 10.95 -11.56
N ASP A 152 -12.02 10.50 -11.43
CA ASP A 152 -11.31 9.78 -12.49
C ASP A 152 -11.61 8.28 -12.50
N SER A 153 -12.07 7.71 -11.39
CA SER A 153 -12.37 6.28 -11.26
C SER A 153 -13.69 6.02 -10.54
N PRO A 154 -14.80 6.62 -10.99
CA PRO A 154 -16.10 6.47 -10.35
C PRO A 154 -16.53 5.00 -10.36
N GLY A 155 -17.08 4.52 -9.25
CA GLY A 155 -17.56 3.14 -9.10
C GLY A 155 -16.51 2.12 -8.64
N THR A 156 -15.24 2.53 -8.48
CA THR A 156 -14.25 1.72 -7.75
C THR A 156 -14.51 1.77 -6.25
N GLU A 157 -14.10 0.73 -5.53
CA GLU A 157 -14.18 0.71 -4.06
C GLU A 157 -13.34 1.84 -3.46
N GLU A 158 -12.19 2.12 -4.06
CA GLU A 158 -11.30 3.20 -3.63
C GLU A 158 -11.93 4.58 -3.81
N ALA A 159 -12.72 4.80 -4.87
CA ALA A 159 -13.48 6.04 -5.05
C ALA A 159 -14.61 6.20 -4.02
N ARG A 160 -15.26 5.09 -3.63
CA ARG A 160 -16.25 5.09 -2.55
C ARG A 160 -15.60 5.49 -1.23
N LEU A 161 -14.48 4.86 -0.89
CA LEU A 161 -13.69 5.18 0.31
C LEU A 161 -13.21 6.64 0.32
N ALA A 162 -12.71 7.13 -0.81
CA ALA A 162 -12.31 8.53 -0.97
C ALA A 162 -13.47 9.51 -0.71
N THR A 163 -14.67 9.18 -1.19
CA THR A 163 -15.87 9.99 -0.97
C THR A 163 -16.27 10.04 0.51
N GLU A 164 -16.20 8.92 1.20
CA GLU A 164 -16.41 8.85 2.66
C GLU A 164 -15.42 9.73 3.40
N ARG A 165 -14.12 9.66 3.03
CA ARG A 165 -13.08 10.50 3.63
C ARG A 165 -13.26 11.98 3.36
N ILE A 166 -13.72 12.37 2.17
CA ILE A 166 -14.06 13.77 1.88
C ILE A 166 -15.14 14.26 2.84
N ALA A 167 -16.22 13.48 3.01
CA ALA A 167 -17.32 13.86 3.89
C ALA A 167 -16.88 13.97 5.36
N ASP A 168 -16.03 13.06 5.82
CA ASP A 168 -15.48 13.09 7.17
C ASP A 168 -14.60 14.32 7.40
N LEU A 169 -13.66 14.59 6.49
CA LEU A 169 -12.76 15.74 6.59
C LEU A 169 -13.53 17.09 6.56
N GLN A 170 -14.62 17.17 5.81
CA GLN A 170 -15.46 18.37 5.77
C GLN A 170 -16.25 18.60 7.05
N LYS A 171 -16.75 17.53 7.70
CA LYS A 171 -17.43 17.65 9.00
C LYS A 171 -16.49 18.15 10.10
N LEU A 172 -15.20 17.83 10.01
CA LEU A 172 -14.19 18.27 10.97
C LEU A 172 -13.79 19.75 10.81
N SER A 173 -14.10 20.37 9.67
CA SER A 173 -13.83 21.79 9.41
C SER A 173 -14.95 22.75 9.84
N ASN A 174 -16.07 22.20 10.32
CA ASN A 174 -17.24 22.93 10.86
C ASN A 174 -17.31 22.78 12.38
#